data_AF-A0A9Q0UR42-F1
#
_entry.id   AF-A0A9Q0UR42-F1
#
_cell.length_a   1.000
_cell.length_b   1.000
_cell.length_c   1.000
_cell.angle_alpha   90.00
_cell.angle_beta   90.00
_cell.angle_gamma   90.00
#
_symmetry.space_group_name_H-M   'P 1'
#
loop_
_entity.id
_entity.type
_entity.pdbx_description
1 polymer ?
#
loop_
_entity_poly.entity_id
_entity_poly.type
_entity_poly.pdbx_seq_one_letter_code
_entity_poly.pdbx_strand_id
1 'polypeptide(L)'
;MGDGQPIGRYDDMWAGWCTKVICDHLGLGVKTGLPYIYHSKASNPFVNLKKEYKGIFWQEEIIPFFQAASLSKECTTVQKCYIELSKQVKEKLGKVDPYFDKLADAMVTWIEAWDELNPSGASSAKVTNGKA
;
A
#
# COMPACT_ATOMS: atom_id res chain seq x y z
N MET A 1 2.21 6.51 4.84
CA MET A 1 1.66 7.55 3.91
C MET A 1 2.02 8.94 4.40
N GLY A 2 1.72 10.02 3.65
CA GLY A 2 2.07 11.39 4.05
C GLY A 2 1.41 11.86 5.35
N ASP A 3 1.87 12.99 5.89
CA ASP A 3 1.26 13.58 7.09
C ASP A 3 -0.23 13.92 6.87
N GLY A 4 -1.03 13.83 7.94
CA GLY A 4 -2.44 14.16 7.94
C GLY A 4 -3.39 13.20 7.20
N GLN A 5 -2.94 12.03 6.72
CA GLN A 5 -3.83 11.07 6.08
C GLN A 5 -4.76 10.35 7.09
N PRO A 6 -6.05 10.15 6.75
CA PRO A 6 -7.05 9.63 7.68
C PRO A 6 -6.88 8.14 8.01
N ILE A 7 -6.16 7.36 7.20
CA ILE A 7 -5.85 5.95 7.51
C ILE A 7 -4.97 5.82 8.77
N GLY A 8 -4.20 6.86 9.11
CA GLY A 8 -3.39 6.94 10.31
C GLY A 8 -2.53 5.69 10.54
N ARG A 9 -2.75 5.04 11.68
CA ARG A 9 -1.96 3.90 12.17
C ARG A 9 -2.25 2.56 11.49
N TYR A 10 -3.11 2.53 10.48
CA TYR A 10 -3.42 1.35 9.69
C TYR A 10 -2.69 1.33 8.34
N ASP A 11 -1.78 2.27 8.10
CA ASP A 11 -1.08 2.38 6.82
C ASP A 11 -0.06 1.26 6.59
N ASP A 12 0.56 0.74 7.65
CA ASP A 12 1.41 -0.45 7.62
C ASP A 12 0.62 -1.72 7.31
N MET A 13 -0.57 -1.87 7.90
CA MET A 13 -1.50 -2.96 7.59
C MET A 13 -1.96 -2.89 6.13
N TRP A 14 -2.34 -1.70 5.64
CA TRP A 14 -2.68 -1.46 4.24
C TRP A 14 -1.57 -1.89 3.28
N ALA A 15 -0.34 -1.42 3.53
CA ALA A 15 0.81 -1.80 2.72
C ALA A 15 1.09 -3.31 2.78
N GLY A 16 0.93 -3.92 3.95
CA GLY A 16 1.04 -5.35 4.16
C GLY A 16 0.02 -6.17 3.36
N TRP A 17 -1.25 -5.75 3.34
CA TRP A 17 -2.30 -6.42 2.56
C TRP A 17 -2.10 -6.29 1.06
N CYS A 18 -1.75 -5.09 0.58
CA CYS A 18 -1.38 -4.90 -0.82
C CYS A 18 -0.23 -5.84 -1.21
N THR A 19 0.82 -5.89 -0.39
CA THR A 19 1.97 -6.77 -0.62
C THR A 19 1.53 -8.23 -0.65
N LYS A 20 0.70 -8.66 0.30
CA LYS A 20 0.22 -10.05 0.39
C LYS A 20 -0.52 -10.48 -0.87
N VAL A 21 -1.51 -9.70 -1.33
CA VAL A 21 -2.30 -10.01 -2.53
C VAL A 21 -1.40 -10.14 -3.76
N ILE A 22 -0.44 -9.22 -3.91
CA ILE A 22 0.47 -9.23 -5.06
C ILE A 22 1.46 -10.40 -4.98
N CYS A 23 2.04 -10.65 -3.81
CA CYS A 23 2.95 -11.77 -3.62
C CYS A 23 2.27 -13.10 -3.89
N ASP A 24 1.04 -13.31 -3.39
CA ASP A 24 0.28 -14.53 -3.66
C ASP A 24 0.00 -14.72 -5.14
N HIS A 25 -0.44 -13.66 -5.82
CA HIS A 25 -0.74 -13.68 -7.25
C HIS A 25 0.50 -14.04 -8.10
N LEU A 26 1.66 -13.53 -7.71
CA LEU A 26 2.93 -13.77 -8.40
C LEU A 26 3.69 -15.01 -7.90
N GLY A 27 3.16 -15.73 -6.89
CA GLY A 27 3.83 -16.89 -6.28
C GLY A 27 5.12 -16.54 -5.52
N LEU A 28 5.22 -15.33 -4.98
CA LEU A 28 6.38 -14.84 -4.24
C LEU A 28 6.26 -15.14 -2.75
N GLY A 29 7.33 -15.62 -2.14
CA GLY A 29 7.43 -15.79 -0.68
C GLY A 29 7.88 -14.50 0.01
N VAL A 30 7.36 -14.26 1.22
CA VAL A 30 7.85 -13.19 2.10
C VAL A 30 8.76 -13.79 3.17
N LYS A 31 9.96 -13.24 3.32
CA LYS A 31 10.89 -13.61 4.40
C LYS A 31 11.08 -12.42 5.32
N THR A 32 10.87 -12.62 6.61
CA THR A 32 11.21 -11.65 7.65
C THR A 32 12.55 -12.00 8.29
N GLY A 33 13.32 -10.97 8.67
CA GLY A 33 14.56 -11.12 9.43
C GLY A 33 14.30 -11.17 10.94
N LEU A 34 15.39 -11.20 11.73
CA LEU A 34 15.29 -11.04 13.18
C LEU A 34 14.73 -9.65 13.52
N PRO A 35 13.96 -9.50 14.60
CA PRO A 35 13.48 -8.19 15.03
C PRO A 35 14.67 -7.36 15.52
N TYR A 36 14.98 -6.27 14.81
CA TYR A 36 16.11 -5.37 15.15
C TYR A 36 15.66 -4.08 15.87
N ILE A 37 14.35 -3.85 16.02
CA ILE A 37 13.80 -2.61 16.56
C ILE A 37 13.15 -2.90 17.92
N TYR A 38 13.63 -2.21 18.96
CA TYR A 38 12.98 -2.15 20.26
C TYR A 38 12.03 -0.96 20.31
N HIS A 39 10.74 -1.21 20.49
CA HIS A 39 9.71 -0.17 20.57
C HIS A 39 9.20 -0.04 22.01
N SER A 40 9.52 1.07 22.69
CA SER A 40 9.19 1.31 24.12
C SER A 40 7.71 1.57 24.41
N LYS A 41 6.81 1.41 23.42
CA LYS A 41 5.35 1.56 23.51
C LYS A 41 4.90 2.85 24.23
N ALA A 42 5.67 3.93 24.11
CA ALA A 42 5.38 5.22 24.74
C ALA A 42 4.32 6.01 23.96
N SER A 43 3.11 5.47 23.84
CA SER A 43 1.98 6.14 23.16
C SER A 43 0.80 6.34 24.09
N ASN A 44 0.03 7.41 23.90
CA ASN A 44 -1.18 7.68 24.66
C ASN A 44 -2.38 6.94 24.01
N PRO A 45 -3.02 5.99 24.71
CA PRO A 45 -4.11 5.18 24.13
C PRO A 45 -5.32 5.99 23.65
N PHE A 46 -5.69 7.07 24.36
CA PHE A 46 -6.85 7.88 24.01
C PHE A 46 -6.60 8.76 22.78
N VAL A 47 -5.38 9.28 22.65
CA VAL A 47 -4.97 10.03 21.45
C VAL A 47 -4.94 9.09 20.23
N ASN A 48 -4.50 7.84 20.41
CA ASN A 48 -4.53 6.83 19.35
C ASN A 48 -5.96 6.49 18.93
N LEU A 49 -6.85 6.21 19.89
CA LEU A 49 -8.25 5.89 19.60
C LEU A 49 -8.94 6.99 18.78
N LYS A 50 -8.71 8.27 19.14
CA LYS A 50 -9.26 9.42 18.39
C LYS A 50 -8.67 9.55 16.97
N LYS A 51 -7.44 9.07 16.73
CA LYS A 51 -6.84 9.02 15.39
C LYS A 51 -7.32 7.79 14.60
N GLU A 52 -7.61 6.69 15.30
CA GLU A 52 -7.89 5.37 14.72
C GLU A 52 -9.38 5.12 14.49
N TYR A 53 -10.30 5.89 15.08
CA TYR A 53 -11.73 5.55 15.09
C TYR A 53 -12.32 5.30 13.70
N LYS A 54 -11.99 6.13 12.70
CA LYS A 54 -12.46 5.92 11.32
C LYS A 54 -11.90 4.62 10.74
N GLY A 55 -10.61 4.38 10.96
CA GLY A 55 -9.93 3.18 10.51
C GLY A 55 -10.59 1.92 11.04
N ILE A 56 -11.04 1.91 12.30
CA ILE A 56 -11.78 0.77 12.89
C ILE A 56 -13.01 0.42 12.06
N PHE A 57 -13.82 1.40 11.68
CA PHE A 57 -15.01 1.15 10.85
C PHE A 57 -14.63 0.74 9.43
N TRP A 58 -13.59 1.34 8.86
CA TRP A 58 -13.14 0.97 7.52
C TRP A 58 -12.60 -0.47 7.46
N GLN A 59 -12.06 -1.02 8.55
CA GLN A 59 -11.57 -2.40 8.57
C GLN A 59 -12.66 -3.43 8.21
N GLU A 60 -13.91 -3.17 8.59
CA GLU A 60 -15.05 -4.04 8.26
C GLU A 60 -15.25 -4.20 6.74
N GLU A 61 -14.84 -3.21 5.95
CA GLU A 61 -14.92 -3.24 4.48
C GLU A 61 -13.57 -3.60 3.85
N ILE A 62 -12.46 -3.11 4.40
CA ILE A 62 -11.09 -3.32 3.89
C ILE A 62 -10.68 -4.78 4.00
N ILE A 63 -10.93 -5.43 5.14
CA ILE A 63 -10.47 -6.81 5.38
C ILE A 63 -11.16 -7.77 4.40
N PRO A 64 -12.50 -7.78 4.27
CA PRO A 64 -13.16 -8.63 3.28
C PRO A 64 -12.75 -8.30 1.84
N PHE A 65 -12.55 -7.02 1.52
CA PHE A 65 -12.05 -6.59 0.22
C PHE A 65 -10.72 -7.26 -0.12
N PHE A 66 -9.72 -7.20 0.76
CA PHE A 66 -8.41 -7.79 0.50
C PHE A 66 -8.43 -9.32 0.52
N GLN A 67 -9.28 -9.94 1.36
CA GLN A 67 -9.45 -11.39 1.36
C GLN A 67 -10.06 -11.90 0.05
N ALA A 68 -10.93 -11.12 -0.58
CA ALA A 68 -11.58 -11.46 -1.85
C ALA A 68 -10.86 -10.90 -3.09
N ALA A 69 -9.79 -10.12 -2.91
CA ALA A 69 -9.07 -9.50 -4.01
C ALA A 69 -8.38 -10.56 -4.88
N SER A 70 -8.69 -10.56 -6.17
CA SER A 70 -8.04 -11.40 -7.18
C SER A 70 -7.59 -10.53 -8.33
N LEU A 71 -6.38 -10.76 -8.84
CA LEU A 71 -5.81 -9.99 -9.94
C LEU A 71 -5.89 -10.77 -11.25
N SER A 72 -5.91 -10.05 -12.37
CA SER A 72 -5.89 -10.68 -13.70
C SER A 72 -4.59 -11.46 -13.92
N LYS A 73 -4.66 -12.58 -14.63
CA LYS A 73 -3.48 -13.37 -15.02
C LYS A 73 -2.50 -12.58 -15.91
N GLU A 74 -2.96 -11.51 -16.54
CA GLU A 74 -2.12 -10.60 -17.34
C GLU A 74 -1.24 -9.68 -16.48
N CYS A 75 -1.57 -9.53 -15.18
CA CYS A 75 -0.75 -8.80 -14.22
C CYS A 75 0.45 -9.66 -13.82
N THR A 76 1.51 -9.63 -14.62
CA THR A 76 2.72 -10.45 -14.43
C THR A 76 3.87 -9.72 -13.74
N THR A 77 3.71 -8.44 -13.44
CA THR A 77 4.71 -7.62 -12.72
C THR A 77 4.07 -6.95 -11.50
N VAL A 78 4.89 -6.60 -10.51
CA VAL A 78 4.43 -5.91 -9.30
C VAL A 78 3.72 -4.59 -9.65
N GLN A 79 4.27 -3.80 -10.58
CA GLN A 79 3.66 -2.56 -11.06
C GLN A 79 2.26 -2.79 -11.63
N LYS A 80 2.11 -3.77 -12.54
CA LYS A 80 0.79 -4.10 -13.13
C LYS A 80 -0.20 -4.60 -12.08
N CYS A 81 0.27 -5.38 -11.12
CA CYS A 81 -0.56 -5.86 -10.02
C CYS A 81 -1.06 -4.70 -9.15
N TYR A 82 -0.17 -3.76 -8.80
CA TYR A 82 -0.50 -2.63 -7.94
C TYR A 82 -1.44 -1.63 -8.63
N ILE A 83 -1.25 -1.39 -9.93
CA ILE A 83 -2.17 -0.58 -10.76
C ILE A 83 -3.54 -1.26 -10.88
N GLU A 84 -3.59 -2.58 -11.07
CA GLU A 84 -4.87 -3.28 -11.13
C GLU A 84 -5.60 -3.24 -9.79
N LEU A 85 -4.86 -3.44 -8.70
CA LEU A 85 -5.38 -3.32 -7.34
C LEU A 85 -5.92 -1.91 -7.06
N SER A 86 -5.26 -0.85 -7.53
CA SER A 86 -5.74 0.53 -7.32
C SER A 86 -7.10 0.77 -8.00
N LYS A 87 -7.35 0.19 -9.17
CA LYS A 87 -8.68 0.25 -9.82
C LYS A 87 -9.74 -0.41 -8.94
N GLN A 88 -9.44 -1.58 -8.39
CA GLN A 88 -10.37 -2.29 -7.48
C GLN A 88 -10.62 -1.50 -6.19
N VAL A 89 -9.58 -0.86 -5.63
CA VAL A 89 -9.71 0.04 -4.47
C VAL A 89 -10.66 1.19 -4.80
N LYS A 90 -10.47 1.85 -5.96
CA LYS A 90 -11.35 2.95 -6.40
C LYS A 90 -12.80 2.50 -6.53
N GLU A 91 -13.03 1.39 -7.22
CA GLU A 91 -14.38 0.88 -7.49
C GLU A 91 -15.11 0.40 -6.23
N LYS A 92 -14.41 -0.33 -5.35
CA LYS A 92 -15.02 -1.00 -4.20
C LYS A 92 -14.98 -0.16 -2.93
N LEU A 93 -13.82 0.43 -2.61
CA LEU A 93 -13.61 1.19 -1.38
C LEU A 93 -13.89 2.69 -1.54
N GLY A 94 -13.91 3.24 -2.76
CA GLY A 94 -14.35 4.63 -3.00
C GLY A 94 -15.76 4.92 -2.47
N LYS A 95 -16.63 3.90 -2.42
CA LYS A 95 -17.98 3.98 -1.83
C LYS A 95 -17.98 4.07 -0.31
N VAL A 96 -16.89 3.67 0.36
CA VAL A 96 -16.76 3.67 1.82
C VAL A 96 -16.37 5.06 2.32
N ASP A 97 -15.39 5.69 1.67
CA ASP A 97 -14.99 7.08 1.95
C ASP A 97 -14.25 7.67 0.72
N PRO A 98 -14.50 8.95 0.35
CA PRO A 98 -13.79 9.62 -0.76
C PRO A 98 -12.26 9.61 -0.65
N TYR A 99 -11.74 9.39 0.56
CA TYR A 99 -10.33 9.13 0.76
C TYR A 99 -9.78 8.00 -0.12
N PHE A 100 -10.55 6.93 -0.33
CA PHE A 100 -10.08 5.78 -1.11
C PHE A 100 -9.99 6.07 -2.61
N ASP A 101 -10.79 7.01 -3.12
CA ASP A 101 -10.62 7.51 -4.49
C ASP A 101 -9.27 8.20 -4.65
N LYS A 102 -8.96 9.10 -3.71
CA LYS A 102 -7.67 9.80 -3.68
C LYS A 102 -6.51 8.82 -3.46
N LEU A 103 -6.70 7.82 -2.61
CA LEU A 103 -5.69 6.79 -2.35
C LEU A 103 -5.42 5.96 -3.61
N ALA A 104 -6.46 5.54 -4.32
CA ALA A 104 -6.30 4.80 -5.57
C ALA A 104 -5.54 5.60 -6.63
N ASP A 105 -5.83 6.90 -6.76
CA ASP A 105 -5.09 7.78 -7.67
C ASP A 105 -3.62 7.91 -7.23
N ALA A 106 -3.37 8.09 -5.93
CA ALA A 106 -2.02 8.14 -5.38
C ALA A 106 -1.24 6.83 -5.55
N MET A 107 -1.91 5.67 -5.54
CA MET A 107 -1.28 4.38 -5.82
C MET A 107 -0.75 4.32 -7.26
N VAL A 108 -1.49 4.86 -8.23
CA VAL A 108 -1.03 4.95 -9.62
C VAL A 108 0.14 5.91 -9.73
N THR A 109 0.02 7.12 -9.18
CA THR A 109 1.10 8.12 -9.17
C THR A 109 2.38 7.59 -8.53
N TRP A 110 2.28 6.75 -7.50
CA TRP A 110 3.44 6.11 -6.88
C TRP A 110 4.20 5.22 -7.86
N ILE A 111 3.50 4.43 -8.68
CA ILE A 111 4.12 3.57 -9.70
C ILE A 111 4.73 4.40 -10.83
N GLU A 112 4.04 5.44 -11.27
CA GLU A 112 4.56 6.37 -12.28
C GLU A 112 5.88 7.02 -11.81
N ALA A 113 5.88 7.56 -10.59
CA ALA A 113 7.08 8.14 -9.98
C ALA A 113 8.18 7.08 -9.76
N TRP A 114 7.81 5.86 -9.37
CA TRP A 114 8.77 4.77 -9.21
C TRP A 114 9.45 4.43 -10.53
N ASP A 115 8.69 4.28 -11.61
CA ASP A 115 9.22 3.92 -12.94
C ASP A 115 10.06 5.07 -13.53
N GLU A 116 9.69 6.34 -13.27
CA GLU A 116 10.50 7.51 -13.65
C GLU A 116 11.87 7.50 -12.94
N LEU A 117 11.89 7.20 -11.64
CA LEU A 117 13.11 7.18 -10.83
C LEU A 117 13.93 5.89 -11.01
N ASN A 118 13.32 4.80 -11.49
CA ASN A 118 13.95 3.50 -11.68
C ASN A 118 13.80 3.00 -13.12
N PRO A 119 14.37 3.73 -14.11
CA PRO A 119 14.22 3.37 -15.51
C PRO A 119 14.88 2.02 -15.79
N SER A 120 14.16 1.11 -16.44
CA SER A 120 14.69 -0.18 -16.87
C SER A 120 15.46 -0.10 -18.19
N GLY A 121 16.42 -1.00 -18.40
CA GLY A 121 17.18 -1.11 -19.66
C GLY A 121 18.22 0.00 -19.88
N ALA A 122 18.44 0.39 -21.14
CA ALA A 122 19.49 1.35 -21.56
C ALA A 122 19.40 2.75 -20.89
N SER A 123 18.24 3.09 -20.33
CA SER A 123 17.99 4.34 -19.60
C SER A 123 18.53 4.34 -18.17
N SER A 124 18.82 3.17 -17.58
CA SER A 124 19.45 3.02 -16.26
C SER A 124 20.85 3.65 -16.18
N ALA A 125 21.59 3.66 -17.30
CA ALA A 125 22.96 4.18 -17.37
C ALA A 125 23.09 5.71 -17.16
N LYS A 126 21.96 6.44 -17.09
CA LYS A 126 21.93 7.90 -16.92
C LYS A 126 21.63 8.36 -15.49
N VAL A 127 21.28 7.46 -14.58
CA VAL A 127 20.87 7.84 -13.22
C VAL A 127 22.07 7.75 -12.29
N THR A 128 22.62 8.92 -11.92
CA THR A 128 23.63 9.00 -10.86
C THR A 128 22.97 8.71 -9.52
N ASN A 129 23.48 7.75 -8.74
CA ASN A 129 23.03 7.54 -7.36
C ASN A 129 23.16 8.86 -6.59
N GLY A 130 22.06 9.35 -6.03
CA GLY A 130 22.04 10.55 -5.21
C GLY A 130 23.07 10.46 -4.08
N LYS A 131 23.72 11.59 -3.76
CA LYS A 131 24.68 11.66 -2.66
C LYS A 131 23.99 11.26 -1.36
N ALA A 132 24.61 10.30 -0.65
CA ALA A 132 24.23 9.86 0.69
C ALA A 132 24.32 11.00 1.72
#